data_AF-A0AAU8NGY1-F1
#
_entry.id   AF-A0AAU8NGY1-F1
#
_cell.length_a   1.000
_cell.length_b   1.000
_cell.length_c   1.000
_cell.angle_alpha   90.00
_cell.angle_beta   90.00
_cell.angle_gamma   90.00
#
_symmetry.space_group_name_H-M   'P 1'
#
loop_
_entity.id
_entity.type
_entity.pdbx_description
1 polymer ?
#
loop_
_entity_poly.entity_id
_entity_poly.type
_entity_poly.pdbx_seq_one_letter_code
_entity_poly.pdbx_strand_id
1 'polypeptide(L)'
;MLRQEAIKIIIENDITKLARDEREAMLLNSWGINEDDPEFHFFSKSLQDELLSSDVPTKDIMDVRYNELLFKVSEGSFYGKPNEYLSKLVSEIAGSSIEVEGRVEKLLACPCCNYETLEQRGEYDICPVCFWEDDGNNDPSRYSGPNHMTLSEGRSNYEKYGACSEREADLVSSNRYEIYKKAD
;
A
#
# COMPACT_ATOMS: atom_id res chain seq x y z
N MET A 1 7.86 12.45 -17.02
CA MET A 1 6.82 12.95 -16.09
C MET A 1 7.35 12.80 -14.69
N LEU A 2 7.18 13.79 -13.81
CA LEU A 2 7.68 13.67 -12.45
C LEU A 2 6.88 12.60 -11.69
N ARG A 3 7.57 11.83 -10.84
CA ARG A 3 6.98 10.76 -10.02
C ARG A 3 5.70 11.19 -9.29
N GLN A 4 5.72 12.35 -8.66
CA GLN A 4 4.57 12.87 -7.91
C GLN A 4 3.39 13.26 -8.82
N GLU A 5 3.66 13.72 -10.04
CA GLU A 5 2.61 13.99 -11.03
C GLU A 5 1.97 12.68 -11.50
N ALA A 6 2.78 11.64 -11.73
CA ALA A 6 2.29 10.33 -12.13
C ALA A 6 1.42 9.68 -11.03
N ILE A 7 1.90 9.67 -9.78
CA ILE A 7 1.14 9.16 -8.62
C ILE A 7 -0.20 9.89 -8.51
N LYS A 8 -0.19 11.22 -8.63
CA LYS A 8 -1.42 12.01 -8.59
C LYS A 8 -2.42 11.58 -9.66
N ILE A 9 -1.98 11.46 -10.92
CA ILE A 9 -2.85 11.04 -12.03
C ILE A 9 -3.44 9.65 -11.80
N ILE A 10 -2.61 8.71 -11.30
CA ILE A 10 -3.04 7.34 -11.02
C ILE A 10 -4.11 7.33 -9.93
N ILE A 11 -3.85 7.97 -8.79
CA ILE A 11 -4.80 8.03 -7.67
C ILE A 11 -6.11 8.70 -8.08
N GLU A 12 -6.04 9.85 -8.77
CA GLU A 12 -7.25 10.55 -9.23
C GLU A 12 -8.08 9.66 -10.17
N ASN A 13 -7.43 8.97 -11.12
CA ASN A 13 -8.09 8.00 -11.98
C ASN A 13 -8.76 6.87 -11.18
N ASP A 14 -8.06 6.30 -10.19
CA ASP A 14 -8.56 5.16 -9.41
C ASP A 14 -9.75 5.57 -8.53
N ILE A 15 -9.69 6.75 -7.90
CA ILE A 15 -10.81 7.32 -7.13
C ILE A 15 -12.08 7.46 -7.99
N THR A 16 -11.96 7.84 -9.27
CA THR A 16 -13.12 7.94 -10.17
C THR A 16 -13.77 6.60 -10.51
N LYS A 17 -13.03 5.50 -10.33
CA LYS A 17 -13.46 4.14 -10.69
C LYS A 17 -13.94 3.33 -9.49
N LEU A 18 -13.71 3.81 -8.26
CA LEU A 18 -14.14 3.13 -7.04
C LEU A 18 -15.64 2.83 -7.07
N ALA A 19 -15.98 1.58 -6.76
CA ALA A 19 -17.36 1.21 -6.48
C ALA A 19 -17.83 1.89 -5.19
N ARG A 20 -19.16 1.99 -5.02
CA ARG A 20 -19.75 2.70 -3.88
C ARG A 20 -19.31 2.10 -2.54
N ASP A 21 -19.34 0.78 -2.43
CA ASP A 21 -18.94 0.00 -1.26
C ASP A 21 -17.43 0.09 -0.97
N GLU A 22 -16.58 0.00 -2.00
CA GLU A 22 -15.14 0.21 -1.85
C GLU A 22 -14.83 1.62 -1.33
N ARG A 23 -15.48 2.62 -1.92
CA ARG A 23 -15.33 4.01 -1.50
C ARG A 23 -15.79 4.22 -0.07
N GLU A 24 -16.94 3.66 0.31
CA GLU A 24 -17.44 3.72 1.70
C GLU A 24 -16.44 3.10 2.67
N ALA A 25 -15.92 1.90 2.36
CA ALA A 25 -14.95 1.21 3.19
C ALA A 25 -13.66 2.03 3.37
N MET A 26 -13.12 2.59 2.29
CA MET A 26 -11.93 3.46 2.37
C MET A 26 -12.19 4.69 3.23
N LEU A 27 -13.34 5.35 3.06
CA LEU A 27 -13.68 6.53 3.86
C LEU A 27 -13.79 6.17 5.35
N LEU A 28 -14.52 5.11 5.69
CA LEU A 28 -14.72 4.71 7.09
C LEU A 28 -13.43 4.23 7.75
N ASN A 29 -12.58 3.49 7.05
CA ASN A 29 -11.29 3.03 7.57
C ASN A 29 -10.30 4.17 7.83
N SER A 30 -10.48 5.30 7.15
CA SER A 30 -9.66 6.49 7.32
C SER A 30 -10.38 7.61 8.07
N TRP A 31 -11.60 7.37 8.53
CA TRP A 31 -12.37 8.33 9.31
C TRP A 31 -11.85 8.33 10.75
N GLY A 32 -11.44 9.50 11.24
CA GLY A 32 -10.79 9.65 12.54
C GLY A 32 -9.42 10.36 12.49
N ILE A 33 -8.90 10.62 11.29
CA ILE A 33 -7.76 11.53 11.11
C ILE A 33 -8.10 12.89 11.74
N ASN A 34 -7.18 13.40 12.57
CA ASN A 34 -7.37 14.60 13.37
C ASN A 34 -6.09 15.45 13.43
N GLU A 35 -6.07 16.48 14.27
CA GLU A 35 -4.98 17.46 14.35
C GLU A 35 -3.61 16.90 14.76
N ASP A 36 -3.55 15.68 15.32
CA ASP A 36 -2.30 15.01 15.65
C ASP A 36 -1.66 14.32 14.43
N ASP A 37 -2.43 14.12 13.34
CA ASP A 37 -1.98 13.46 12.12
C ASP A 37 -1.43 14.48 11.10
N PRO A 38 -0.21 14.30 10.57
CA PRO A 38 0.37 15.22 9.58
C PRO A 38 -0.51 15.46 8.35
N GLU A 39 -1.24 14.42 7.91
CA GLU A 39 -2.12 14.43 6.74
C GLU A 39 -3.29 15.41 6.92
N PHE A 40 -3.77 15.60 8.15
CA PHE A 40 -4.93 16.44 8.46
C PHE A 40 -4.76 17.88 7.97
N HIS A 41 -3.54 18.40 8.08
CA HIS A 41 -3.23 19.77 7.70
C HIS A 41 -3.22 20.03 6.19
N PHE A 42 -3.32 18.99 5.36
CA PHE A 42 -3.44 19.12 3.91
C PHE A 42 -4.88 19.25 3.41
N PHE A 43 -5.87 18.95 4.25
CA PHE A 43 -7.27 18.97 3.86
C PHE A 43 -7.87 20.39 3.86
N SER A 44 -8.89 20.60 3.04
CA SER A 44 -9.69 21.81 3.07
C SER A 44 -10.35 22.03 4.43
N LYS A 45 -10.54 23.29 4.82
CA LYS A 45 -11.08 23.64 6.14
C LYS A 45 -12.44 23.00 6.42
N SER A 46 -13.28 22.87 5.38
CA SER A 46 -14.59 22.24 5.50
C SER A 46 -14.53 20.74 5.78
N LEU A 47 -13.51 20.04 5.28
CA LEU A 47 -13.29 18.64 5.55
C LEU A 47 -12.65 18.44 6.94
N GLN A 48 -11.68 19.28 7.30
CA GLN A 48 -11.11 19.31 8.65
C GLN A 48 -12.17 19.48 9.73
N ASP A 49 -13.06 20.48 9.57
CA ASP A 49 -14.12 20.74 10.54
C ASP A 49 -15.11 19.57 10.65
N GLU A 50 -15.37 18.85 9.55
CA GLU A 50 -16.24 17.68 9.56
C GLU A 50 -15.60 16.46 10.24
N LEU A 51 -14.33 16.17 9.93
CA LEU A 51 -13.57 15.08 10.56
C LEU A 51 -13.51 15.24 12.09
N LEU A 52 -13.42 16.47 12.59
CA LEU A 52 -13.41 16.75 14.02
C LEU A 52 -14.80 16.76 14.69
N SER A 53 -15.87 16.97 13.92
CA SER A 53 -17.22 17.15 14.46
C SER A 53 -18.16 15.97 14.23
N SER A 54 -17.75 14.96 13.46
CA SER A 54 -18.56 13.78 13.17
C SER A 54 -17.74 12.50 13.07
N ASP A 55 -18.24 11.44 13.70
CA ASP A 55 -17.64 10.10 13.67
C ASP A 55 -17.80 9.39 12.32
N VAL A 56 -18.59 9.94 11.38
CA VAL A 56 -18.84 9.39 10.04
C VAL A 56 -19.04 10.50 8.99
N PRO A 57 -18.94 10.19 7.68
CA PRO A 57 -19.32 11.14 6.64
C PRO A 57 -20.74 11.68 6.80
N THR A 58 -20.91 13.01 6.76
CA THR A 58 -22.22 13.66 6.89
C THR A 58 -22.94 13.86 5.55
N LYS A 59 -22.22 13.72 4.43
CA LYS A 59 -22.73 13.79 3.05
C LYS A 59 -22.76 12.41 2.43
N ASP A 60 -23.34 12.34 1.22
CA ASP A 60 -23.27 11.11 0.44
C ASP A 60 -21.80 10.72 0.25
N ILE A 61 -21.49 9.45 0.46
CA ILE A 61 -20.10 8.97 0.36
C ILE A 61 -19.47 9.23 -1.01
N MET A 62 -20.26 9.36 -2.09
CA MET A 62 -19.76 9.71 -3.43
C MET A 62 -19.47 11.21 -3.61
N ASP A 63 -19.70 12.05 -2.60
CA ASP A 63 -19.39 13.48 -2.66
C ASP A 63 -17.89 13.70 -2.91
N VAL A 64 -17.59 14.51 -3.93
CA VAL A 64 -16.24 14.79 -4.40
C VAL A 64 -15.36 15.46 -3.34
N ARG A 65 -15.97 16.08 -2.33
CA ARG A 65 -15.22 16.67 -1.21
C ARG A 65 -14.37 15.67 -0.45
N TYR A 66 -14.76 14.39 -0.44
CA TYR A 66 -14.02 13.34 0.22
C TYR A 66 -12.86 12.80 -0.64
N ASN A 67 -12.71 13.27 -1.88
CA ASN A 67 -11.58 12.90 -2.72
C ASN A 67 -10.24 13.35 -2.11
N GLU A 68 -10.21 14.44 -1.34
CA GLU A 68 -8.99 14.88 -0.66
C GLU A 68 -8.50 13.84 0.37
N LEU A 69 -9.43 13.28 1.16
CA LEU A 69 -9.13 12.21 2.11
C LEU A 69 -8.69 10.94 1.37
N LEU A 70 -9.49 10.49 0.40
CA LEU A 70 -9.19 9.30 -0.40
C LEU A 70 -7.84 9.41 -1.12
N PHE A 71 -7.50 10.61 -1.60
CA PHE A 71 -6.21 10.87 -2.22
C PHE A 71 -5.08 10.66 -1.21
N LYS A 72 -5.14 11.33 -0.06
CA LYS A 72 -4.09 11.26 0.96
C LYS A 72 -3.84 9.84 1.47
N VAL A 73 -4.91 9.10 1.73
CA VAL A 73 -4.79 7.73 2.25
C VAL A 73 -4.28 6.76 1.17
N SER A 74 -4.48 7.09 -0.11
CA SER A 74 -3.99 6.28 -1.23
C SER A 74 -2.52 6.56 -1.56
N GLU A 75 -1.96 7.73 -1.22
CA GLU A 75 -0.57 8.09 -1.52
C GLU A 75 0.44 7.08 -0.97
N GLY A 76 0.21 6.60 0.27
CA GLY A 76 1.09 5.62 0.92
C GLY A 76 1.24 4.31 0.13
N SER A 77 0.21 3.91 -0.62
CA SER A 77 0.26 2.67 -1.42
C SER A 77 1.32 2.69 -2.54
N PHE A 78 1.83 3.88 -2.88
CA PHE A 78 2.87 4.08 -3.89
C PHE A 78 4.29 4.20 -3.32
N TYR A 79 4.44 4.17 -1.98
CA TYR A 79 5.75 4.24 -1.33
C TYR A 79 6.66 3.11 -1.82
N GLY A 80 7.85 3.48 -2.29
CA GLY A 80 8.87 2.52 -2.76
C GLY A 80 8.52 1.79 -4.06
N LYS A 81 7.39 2.07 -4.71
CA LYS A 81 7.03 1.47 -6.00
C LYS A 81 7.98 1.95 -7.10
N PRO A 82 8.49 1.08 -8.00
CA PRO A 82 9.42 1.49 -9.06
C PRO A 82 8.80 2.49 -10.03
N ASN A 83 9.61 3.38 -10.62
CA ASN A 83 9.13 4.31 -11.63
C ASN A 83 8.66 3.60 -12.90
N GLU A 84 9.22 2.43 -13.21
CA GLU A 84 8.79 1.59 -14.34
C GLU A 84 7.36 1.10 -14.15
N TYR A 85 6.98 0.76 -12.91
CA TYR A 85 5.60 0.39 -12.57
C TYR A 85 4.65 1.58 -12.73
N LEU A 86 5.02 2.76 -12.22
CA LEU A 86 4.23 3.99 -12.41
C LEU A 86 4.10 4.37 -13.89
N SER A 87 5.17 4.20 -14.67
CA SER A 87 5.19 4.46 -16.11
C SER A 87 4.17 3.61 -16.84
N LYS A 88 4.08 2.31 -16.50
CA LYS A 88 3.06 1.40 -17.04
C LYS A 88 1.65 1.90 -16.75
N LEU A 89 1.34 2.16 -15.47
CA LEU A 89 0.00 2.60 -15.05
C LEU A 89 -0.42 3.91 -15.71
N VAL A 90 0.44 4.93 -15.68
CA VAL A 90 0.09 6.24 -16.25
C VAL A 90 0.04 6.20 -17.78
N SER A 91 0.85 5.35 -18.44
CA SER A 91 0.78 5.16 -19.89
C SER A 91 -0.54 4.52 -20.32
N GLU A 92 -1.02 3.52 -19.56
CA GLU A 92 -2.32 2.89 -19.77
C GLU A 92 -3.46 3.90 -19.62
N ILE A 93 -3.42 4.75 -18.59
CA ILE A 93 -4.42 5.80 -18.36
C ILE A 93 -4.41 6.84 -19.49
N ALA A 94 -3.23 7.28 -19.92
CA ALA A 94 -3.08 8.33 -20.93
C ALA A 94 -3.25 7.82 -22.38
N GLY A 95 -3.27 6.50 -22.60
CA GLY A 95 -3.29 5.91 -23.94
C GLY A 95 -2.03 6.21 -24.77
N SER A 96 -0.92 6.54 -24.13
CA SER A 96 0.36 6.87 -24.78
C SER A 96 1.54 6.53 -23.88
N SER A 97 2.72 6.30 -24.46
CA SER A 97 3.92 5.95 -23.69
C SER A 97 4.42 7.15 -22.88
N ILE A 98 4.49 6.99 -21.56
CA ILE A 98 4.97 8.00 -20.61
C ILE A 98 6.06 7.38 -19.74
N GLU A 99 7.23 8.01 -19.72
CA GLU A 99 8.30 7.68 -18.79
C GLU A 99 8.19 8.52 -17.52
N VAL A 100 8.28 7.86 -16.37
CA VAL A 100 8.25 8.48 -15.05
C VAL A 100 9.66 8.56 -14.49
N GLU A 101 10.01 9.72 -13.93
CA GLU A 101 11.31 9.99 -13.33
C GLU A 101 11.17 10.60 -11.93
N GLY A 102 12.18 10.37 -11.10
CA GLY A 102 12.21 10.86 -9.71
C GLY A 102 12.83 9.84 -8.76
N ARG A 103 13.07 10.28 -7.53
CA ARG A 103 13.61 9.43 -6.48
C ARG A 103 12.56 8.40 -6.05
N VAL A 104 12.98 7.14 -5.93
CA VAL A 104 12.18 6.07 -5.34
C VAL A 104 12.62 5.90 -3.88
N GLU A 105 11.65 5.73 -3.00
CA GLU A 105 11.89 5.44 -1.59
C GLU A 105 12.51 4.05 -1.43
N LYS A 106 13.42 3.89 -0.48
CA LYS A 106 14.12 2.61 -0.30
C LYS A 106 13.30 1.72 0.64
N LEU A 107 13.02 0.50 0.19
CA LEU A 107 12.40 -0.53 1.01
C LEU A 107 13.46 -1.49 1.57
N LEU A 108 13.09 -2.20 2.64
CA LEU A 108 13.88 -3.23 3.30
C LEU A 108 13.41 -4.62 2.85
N ALA A 109 14.36 -5.55 2.79
CA ALA A 109 14.10 -6.92 2.39
C ALA A 109 13.26 -7.66 3.44
N CYS A 110 12.21 -8.33 2.97
CA CYS A 110 11.45 -9.27 3.77
C CYS A 110 12.35 -10.44 4.21
N PRO A 111 12.39 -10.79 5.51
CA PRO A 111 13.26 -11.87 6.01
C PRO A 111 12.90 -13.26 5.46
N CYS A 112 11.67 -13.43 4.96
CA CYS A 112 11.17 -14.65 4.36
C CYS A 112 11.60 -14.77 2.88
N CYS A 113 11.09 -13.89 2.01
CA CYS A 113 11.28 -14.05 0.56
C CYS A 113 12.43 -13.24 -0.05
N ASN A 114 13.07 -12.36 0.72
CA ASN A 114 14.14 -11.45 0.31
C ASN A 114 13.73 -10.38 -0.73
N TYR A 115 12.44 -10.13 -0.94
CA TYR A 115 11.99 -8.99 -1.73
C TYR A 115 11.96 -7.71 -0.88
N GLU A 116 12.37 -6.59 -1.46
CA GLU A 116 12.32 -5.26 -0.85
C GLU A 116 10.87 -4.80 -0.81
N THR A 117 10.21 -4.99 0.33
CA THR A 117 8.77 -4.72 0.49
C THR A 117 8.40 -3.96 1.76
N LEU A 118 9.32 -3.87 2.72
CA LEU A 118 9.03 -3.34 4.06
C LEU A 118 9.52 -1.90 4.15
N GLU A 119 8.72 -0.98 4.66
CA GLU A 119 9.18 0.38 4.92
C GLU A 119 10.15 0.40 6.10
N GLN A 120 9.82 -0.37 7.14
CA GLN A 120 10.61 -0.53 8.35
C GLN A 120 10.60 -1.99 8.80
N ARG A 121 11.53 -2.37 9.69
CA ARG A 121 11.58 -3.72 10.26
C ARG A 121 10.87 -3.75 11.61
N GLY A 122 10.09 -4.79 11.86
CA GLY A 122 9.45 -5.04 13.15
C GLY A 122 8.15 -4.27 13.40
N GLU A 123 7.60 -3.63 12.37
CA GLU A 123 6.34 -2.87 12.45
C GLU A 123 5.12 -3.72 12.07
N TYR A 124 5.26 -5.05 12.02
CA TYR A 124 4.18 -5.99 11.68
C TYR A 124 3.60 -5.79 10.27
N ASP A 125 4.36 -5.17 9.37
CA ASP A 125 4.01 -5.07 7.96
C ASP A 125 3.92 -6.46 7.32
N ILE A 126 2.87 -6.70 6.54
CA ILE A 126 2.67 -7.93 5.79
C ILE A 126 3.36 -7.79 4.43
N CYS A 127 4.32 -8.66 4.14
CA CYS A 127 5.01 -8.69 2.87
C CYS A 127 4.02 -9.03 1.73
N PRO A 128 3.74 -8.13 0.76
CA PRO A 128 2.83 -8.38 -0.35
C PRO A 128 3.35 -9.42 -1.36
N VAL A 129 4.62 -9.84 -1.22
CA VAL A 129 5.20 -10.88 -2.08
C VAL A 129 4.95 -12.28 -1.55
N CYS A 130 5.02 -12.47 -0.23
CA CYS A 130 4.96 -13.79 0.40
C CYS A 130 4.01 -13.89 1.59
N PHE A 131 3.33 -12.82 2.00
CA PHE A 131 2.44 -12.73 3.15
C PHE A 131 3.08 -12.95 4.53
N TRP A 132 4.40 -12.92 4.63
CA TRP A 132 5.07 -12.91 5.94
C TRP A 132 4.84 -11.59 6.67
N GLU A 133 4.30 -11.63 7.89
CA GLU A 133 4.14 -10.49 8.78
C GLU A 133 5.45 -10.24 9.57
N ASP A 134 6.08 -9.08 9.38
CA ASP A 134 7.41 -8.82 9.95
C ASP A 134 7.35 -8.43 11.44
N ASP A 135 7.48 -9.44 12.30
CA ASP A 135 7.60 -9.29 13.76
C ASP A 135 9.01 -8.85 14.23
N GLY A 136 9.90 -8.51 13.29
CA GLY A 136 11.27 -8.04 13.56
C GLY A 136 12.24 -9.13 13.97
N ASN A 137 11.78 -10.38 14.11
CA ASN A 137 12.65 -11.49 14.45
C ASN A 137 13.38 -12.03 13.20
N ASN A 138 14.70 -12.18 13.32
CA ASN A 138 15.54 -12.74 12.25
C ASN A 138 16.08 -14.15 12.58
N ASP A 139 15.81 -14.68 13.78
CA ASP A 139 16.21 -16.04 14.14
C ASP A 139 15.33 -17.05 13.37
N PRO A 140 15.92 -17.86 12.47
CA PRO A 140 15.19 -18.77 11.60
C PRO A 140 14.49 -19.91 12.37
N SER A 141 14.89 -20.18 13.61
CA SER A 141 14.36 -21.26 14.45
C SER A 141 13.35 -20.79 15.50
N ARG A 142 13.29 -19.49 15.76
CA ARG A 142 12.36 -18.91 16.72
C ARG A 142 10.96 -18.84 16.10
N TYR A 143 9.98 -19.31 16.87
CA TYR A 143 8.57 -19.27 16.48
C TYR A 143 8.08 -17.83 16.37
N SER A 144 7.48 -17.48 15.24
CA SER A 144 6.80 -16.21 15.01
C SER A 144 5.35 -16.34 15.49
N GLY A 145 4.96 -15.46 16.41
CA GLY A 145 3.60 -15.41 16.92
C GLY A 145 2.57 -15.12 15.81
N PRO A 146 2.71 -14.01 15.07
CA PRO A 146 1.75 -13.62 14.03
C PRO A 146 1.67 -14.60 12.86
N ASN A 147 2.82 -15.14 12.42
CA ASN A 147 2.86 -16.07 11.29
C ASN A 147 2.52 -17.52 11.68
N HIS A 148 2.44 -17.82 12.98
CA HIS A 148 2.19 -19.16 13.52
C HIS A 148 3.15 -20.25 13.00
N MET A 149 4.39 -19.88 12.70
CA MET A 149 5.45 -20.77 12.23
C MET A 149 6.83 -20.15 12.47
N THR A 150 7.89 -20.93 12.29
CA THR A 150 9.26 -20.41 12.26
C THR A 150 9.56 -19.76 10.91
N LEU A 151 10.53 -18.83 10.89
CA LEU A 151 10.98 -18.22 9.65
C LEU A 151 11.61 -19.23 8.67
N SER A 152 12.20 -20.33 9.18
CA SER A 152 12.66 -21.45 8.33
C SER A 152 11.52 -22.14 7.59
N GLU A 153 10.40 -22.38 8.28
CA GLU A 153 9.19 -22.97 7.69
C GLU A 153 8.57 -22.01 6.66
N GLY A 154 8.46 -20.73 7.00
CA GLY A 154 7.97 -19.70 6.07
C GLY A 154 8.80 -19.61 4.77
N ARG A 155 10.13 -19.65 4.89
CA ARG A 155 11.05 -19.72 3.72
C ARG A 155 10.82 -20.97 2.88
N SER A 156 10.71 -22.13 3.52
CA SER A 156 10.46 -23.40 2.84
C SER A 156 9.11 -23.41 2.12
N ASN A 157 8.08 -22.83 2.74
CA ASN A 157 6.76 -22.66 2.14
C ASN A 157 6.81 -21.70 0.95
N TYR A 158 7.55 -20.59 1.06
CA TYR A 158 7.71 -19.65 -0.05
C TYR A 158 8.34 -20.32 -1.28
N GLU A 159 9.36 -21.16 -1.08
CA GLU A 159 9.95 -21.94 -2.17
C GLU A 159 8.95 -22.92 -2.81
N LYS A 160 8.03 -23.48 -2.01
CA LYS A 160 7.07 -24.50 -2.46
C LYS A 160 5.81 -23.90 -3.10
N TYR A 161 5.27 -22.83 -2.52
CA TYR A 161 3.96 -22.28 -2.85
C TYR A 161 4.02 -20.86 -3.43
N GLY A 162 5.16 -20.19 -3.34
CA GLY A 162 5.28 -18.77 -3.70
C GLY A 162 4.72 -17.81 -2.63
N ALA A 163 4.32 -18.33 -1.46
CA ALA A 163 3.85 -17.61 -0.27
C ALA A 163 4.33 -18.33 1.01
N CYS A 164 4.33 -17.64 2.16
CA CYS A 164 4.81 -18.17 3.44
C CYS A 164 3.93 -19.29 4.00
N SER A 165 2.73 -19.49 3.44
CA SER A 165 1.91 -20.68 3.66
C SER A 165 1.06 -20.97 2.40
N GLU A 166 0.51 -22.18 2.33
CA GLU A 166 -0.36 -22.64 1.24
C GLU A 166 -1.65 -21.82 1.15
N ARG A 167 -2.18 -21.37 2.30
CA ARG A 167 -3.43 -20.60 2.37
C ARG A 167 -3.32 -19.24 1.70
N GLU A 168 -2.20 -18.54 1.88
CA GLU A 168 -1.98 -17.20 1.33
C GLU A 168 -1.51 -17.24 -0.13
N ALA A 169 -1.19 -18.42 -0.67
CA ALA A 169 -0.76 -18.57 -2.06
C ALA A 169 -1.84 -18.11 -3.07
N ASP A 170 -3.12 -18.19 -2.70
CA ASP A 170 -4.23 -17.69 -3.52
C ASP A 170 -4.46 -16.18 -3.39
N LEU A 171 -3.87 -15.53 -2.37
CA LEU A 171 -4.03 -14.10 -2.09
C LEU A 171 -2.93 -13.23 -2.73
N VAL A 172 -1.80 -13.83 -3.12
CA VAL A 172 -0.68 -13.08 -3.72
C VAL A 172 -0.99 -12.61 -5.13
N SER A 173 -0.79 -11.31 -5.37
CA SER A 173 -0.95 -10.74 -6.70
C SER A 173 0.03 -11.35 -7.71
N SER A 174 -0.43 -11.62 -8.92
CA SER A 174 0.40 -12.17 -10.00
C SER A 174 1.47 -11.17 -10.49
N ASN A 175 1.20 -9.86 -10.40
CA ASN A 175 2.13 -8.82 -10.83
C ASN A 175 3.17 -8.43 -9.76
N ARG A 176 3.20 -9.11 -8.59
CA ARG A 176 4.09 -8.76 -7.46
C ARG A 176 5.57 -8.68 -7.84
N TYR A 177 6.01 -9.50 -8.79
CA TYR A 177 7.41 -9.52 -9.26
C TYR A 177 7.74 -8.41 -10.26
N GLU A 178 6.74 -7.78 -10.87
CA GLU A 178 6.91 -6.54 -11.65
C GLU A 178 7.04 -5.33 -10.72
N ILE A 179 6.44 -5.41 -9.52
CA ILE A 179 6.36 -4.32 -8.57
C ILE A 179 7.55 -4.32 -7.60
N TYR A 180 7.93 -5.49 -7.09
CA TYR A 180 8.92 -5.61 -6.02
C TYR A 180 10.19 -6.26 -6.53
N LYS A 181 11.32 -5.70 -6.14
CA LYS A 181 12.65 -6.21 -6.50
C LYS A 181 13.16 -7.13 -5.41
N LYS A 182 13.91 -8.16 -5.81
CA LYS A 182 14.63 -9.02 -4.86
C LYS A 182 15.91 -8.30 -4.45
N ALA A 183 16.23 -8.29 -3.16
CA ALA A 183 17.49 -7.74 -2.68
C ALA A 183 18.66 -8.59 -3.21
N ASP A 184 19.75 -7.89 -3.57
CA ASP A 184 21.00 -8.47 -4.08
C ASP A 184 21.74 -9.33 -3.04
#